data_AF-A0A2I2ZLN8-F1
#
_entry.id   AF-A0A2I2ZLN8-F1
#
_cell.length_a   1.000
_cell.length_b   1.000
_cell.length_c   1.000
_cell.angle_alpha   90.00
_cell.angle_beta   90.00
_cell.angle_gamma   90.00
#
_symmetry.space_group_name_H-M   'P 1'
#
loop_
_entity.id
_entity.type
_entity.pdbx_description
1 polymer ?
#
loop_
_entity_poly.entity_id
_entity_poly.type
_entity_poly.pdbx_seq_one_letter_code
_entity_poly.pdbx_strand_id
1 'polypeptide(L)'
;MKWRLQEGRGEAVYQIGVEDNGLLVGLAEEEMRASLKTLHRMAEKVGADITVLREREVDYDSDLPRKITEVLVRKVPDNQQFLDLRVAVLGNVDSGKSTLLGVLTQGELDNGRGRARLNLFRHLHEIQSGRTSSISFEILGFNSKGEVVNYSDSRTAEEICESSSKMITFIDLAGHHKYLHTTIFGLTSYCPDCALLLVSANTGIAGTTREHLGLALALKVPFFIVVSKIDLCAKTTVERTVRQLERVLKQPGCHKVPMLVTSEDDAVTAAQQFAQSPNVTPIFTLSSVSGESLDLLKVFLNILPPLTNSKEQEELMQQLTEFQVDEIYTVPEVGTVVGGTLSSGICREGDQLVVGPTDDGCFLELRVCSIQRNRSACRVLRAGQAATLALGDFDRALLRKGMVMVSPEMNPTICSVFEAEIVLLFHATTFRRGFQVTVHVGNVRQTAVVEKIHAKS
;
A
#
# COMPACT_ATOMS: atom_id res chain seq x y z
N MET A 1 2.35 12.58 24.13
CA MET A 1 2.66 11.27 23.54
C MET A 1 1.43 10.46 23.12
N LYS A 2 0.55 10.06 24.05
CA LYS A 2 -0.65 9.25 23.73
C LYS A 2 -1.47 9.78 22.55
N TRP A 3 -1.75 11.09 22.54
CA TRP A 3 -2.50 11.74 21.47
C TRP A 3 -1.82 11.60 20.09
N ARG A 4 -0.52 11.92 19.98
CA ARG A 4 0.25 11.76 18.73
C ARG A 4 0.30 10.32 18.22
N LEU A 5 0.44 9.35 19.14
CA LEU A 5 0.41 7.93 18.77
C LEU A 5 -0.97 7.50 18.27
N GLN A 6 -2.06 8.07 18.80
CA GLN A 6 -3.40 7.80 18.29
C GLN A 6 -3.58 8.36 16.88
N GLU A 7 -3.12 9.59 16.62
CA GLU A 7 -3.20 10.20 15.29
C GLU A 7 -2.46 9.37 14.23
N GLY A 8 -1.24 8.91 14.52
CA GLY A 8 -0.44 8.11 13.60
C GLY A 8 -0.68 6.60 13.69
N ARG A 9 -1.84 6.16 14.22
CA ARG A 9 -2.25 4.74 14.31
C ARG A 9 -1.22 3.83 15.00
N GLY A 10 -0.57 4.34 16.04
CA GLY A 10 0.47 3.65 16.81
C GLY A 10 1.89 4.10 16.48
N GLU A 11 2.09 4.99 15.52
CA GLU A 11 3.40 5.56 15.17
C GLU A 11 3.41 7.07 15.33
N ALA A 12 4.55 7.63 15.74
CA ALA A 12 4.79 9.06 15.69
C ALA A 12 6.29 9.34 15.60
N VAL A 13 6.67 10.30 14.76
CA VAL A 13 8.04 10.83 14.74
C VAL A 13 8.10 12.09 15.61
N TYR A 14 9.02 12.12 16.56
CA TYR A 14 9.32 13.26 17.42
C TYR A 14 10.62 13.91 16.99
N GLN A 15 10.63 15.24 17.01
CA GLN A 15 11.86 16.03 16.82
C GLN A 15 12.26 16.60 18.19
N ILE A 16 13.49 16.34 18.61
CA ILE A 16 14.06 16.83 19.87
C ILE A 16 15.09 17.91 19.54
N GLY A 17 15.06 19.03 20.26
CA GLY A 17 15.89 20.20 19.96
C GLY A 17 15.25 21.17 18.95
N VAL A 18 13.92 21.12 18.82
CA VAL A 18 13.12 22.05 18.02
C VAL A 18 12.19 22.82 18.96
N GLU A 19 12.12 24.13 18.83
CA GLU A 19 11.19 24.97 19.58
C GLU A 19 9.75 24.83 19.07
N ASP A 20 8.76 25.23 19.88
CA ASP A 20 7.33 25.16 19.53
C ASP A 20 6.96 25.98 18.26
N ASN A 21 7.78 26.97 17.91
CA ASN A 21 7.65 27.79 16.71
C ASN A 21 8.28 27.12 15.45
N GLY A 22 8.86 25.93 15.59
CA GLY A 22 9.55 25.20 14.52
C GLY A 22 11.02 25.60 14.30
N LEU A 23 11.58 26.48 15.13
CA LEU A 23 12.99 26.86 15.03
C LEU A 23 13.90 25.71 15.50
N LEU A 24 14.87 25.40 14.65
CA LEU A 24 15.90 24.40 14.88
C LEU A 24 17.00 25.01 15.76
N VAL A 25 16.89 24.89 17.08
CA VAL A 25 17.85 25.46 18.04
C VAL A 25 18.91 24.43 18.47
N GLY A 26 18.54 23.15 18.45
CA GLY A 26 19.38 22.04 18.90
C GLY A 26 19.62 22.01 20.41
N LEU A 27 20.06 20.86 20.92
CA LEU A 27 20.45 20.65 22.32
C LEU A 27 21.92 20.26 22.42
N ALA A 28 22.56 20.58 23.54
CA ALA A 28 23.87 20.02 23.86
C ALA A 28 23.76 18.50 24.13
N GLU A 29 24.88 17.78 24.05
CA GLU A 29 24.87 16.30 24.17
C GLU A 29 24.24 15.80 25.48
N GLU A 30 24.55 16.44 26.62
CA GLU A 30 24.00 16.07 27.93
C GLU A 30 22.49 16.35 28.03
N GLU A 31 22.02 17.47 27.47
CA GLU A 31 20.60 17.82 27.41
C GLU A 31 19.83 16.88 26.49
N MET A 32 20.44 16.48 25.36
CA MET A 32 19.88 15.51 24.43
C MET A 32 19.71 14.16 25.10
N ARG A 33 20.73 13.66 25.81
CA ARG A 33 20.65 12.40 26.58
C ARG A 33 19.55 12.45 27.64
N ALA A 34 19.43 13.56 28.37
CA ALA A 34 18.36 13.74 29.37
C ALA A 34 16.96 13.74 28.73
N SER A 35 16.83 14.38 27.57
CA SER A 35 15.58 14.44 26.80
C SER A 35 15.18 13.07 26.26
N LEU A 36 16.12 12.33 25.67
CA LEU A 36 15.91 10.96 25.19
C LEU A 36 15.51 10.02 26.33
N LYS A 37 16.16 10.12 27.50
CA LYS A 37 15.80 9.33 28.69
C LYS A 37 14.38 9.64 29.18
N THR A 38 13.97 10.90 29.12
CA THR A 38 12.61 11.32 29.46
C THR A 38 11.60 10.75 28.46
N LEU A 39 11.90 10.84 27.16
CA LEU A 39 11.08 10.28 26.10
C LEU A 39 10.94 8.76 26.24
N HIS A 40 12.02 8.05 26.55
CA HIS A 40 12.01 6.62 26.81
C HIS A 40 11.08 6.24 27.96
N ARG A 41 11.19 6.92 29.10
CA ARG A 41 10.30 6.71 30.25
C ARG A 41 8.83 7.02 29.94
N MET A 42 8.57 7.97 29.03
CA MET A 42 7.20 8.25 28.56
C MET A 42 6.69 7.13 27.65
N ALA A 43 7.54 6.60 26.77
CA ALA A 43 7.22 5.52 25.84
C ALA A 43 6.92 4.20 26.59
N GLU A 44 7.74 3.83 27.57
CA GLU A 44 7.49 2.66 28.43
C GLU A 44 6.11 2.71 29.11
N LYS A 45 5.72 3.88 29.63
CA LYS A 45 4.41 4.08 30.29
C LYS A 45 3.22 3.91 29.36
N VAL A 46 3.42 3.97 28.04
CA VAL A 46 2.36 3.78 27.04
C VAL A 46 2.53 2.49 26.25
N GLY A 47 3.49 1.63 26.61
CA GLY A 47 3.80 0.39 25.91
C GLY A 47 4.34 0.63 24.50
N ALA A 48 5.26 1.59 24.34
CA ALA A 48 5.88 1.92 23.06
C ALA A 48 7.40 1.83 23.13
N ASP A 49 8.02 1.41 22.02
CA ASP A 49 9.45 1.46 21.81
C ASP A 49 9.86 2.75 21.11
N ILE A 50 11.14 3.11 21.27
CA ILE A 50 11.74 4.26 20.61
C ILE A 50 12.93 3.82 19.76
N THR A 51 13.05 4.39 18.56
CA THR A 51 14.19 4.22 17.67
C THR A 51 14.66 5.58 17.20
N VAL A 52 15.95 5.88 17.39
CA VAL A 52 16.54 7.09 16.82
C VAL A 52 16.68 6.90 15.32
N LEU A 53 16.07 7.80 14.55
CA LEU A 53 16.10 7.77 13.08
C LEU A 53 17.35 8.47 12.54
N ARG A 54 17.67 9.64 13.11
CA ARG A 54 18.84 10.44 12.72
C ARG A 54 19.19 11.50 13.75
N GLU A 55 20.42 11.97 13.70
CA GLU A 55 20.91 13.14 14.40
C GLU A 55 21.45 14.16 13.39
N ARG A 56 21.12 15.44 13.59
CA ARG A 56 21.59 16.55 12.77
C ARG A 56 22.28 17.56 13.65
N GLU A 57 23.48 17.97 13.28
CA GLU A 57 24.16 19.08 13.92
C GLU A 57 23.60 20.42 13.41
N VAL A 58 23.47 21.38 14.31
CA VAL A 58 22.96 22.72 14.02
C VAL A 58 24.05 23.72 14.33
N ASP A 59 24.46 24.47 13.30
CA ASP A 59 25.32 25.63 13.45
C ASP A 59 24.47 26.80 13.98
N TYR A 60 24.25 26.79 15.29
CA TYR A 60 23.67 27.90 16.02
C TYR A 60 24.81 28.64 16.73
N ASP A 61 24.82 29.96 16.64
CA ASP A 61 25.85 30.96 17.04
C ASP A 61 26.36 30.78 18.50
N SER A 62 27.02 29.65 18.77
CA SER A 62 27.43 29.15 20.07
C SER A 62 28.64 28.24 19.93
N ASP A 63 29.58 28.30 20.87
CA ASP A 63 30.87 27.60 20.81
C ASP A 63 30.78 26.06 20.97
N LEU A 64 29.58 25.50 21.12
CA LEU A 64 29.34 24.09 21.41
C LEU A 64 28.46 23.44 20.33
N PRO A 65 28.80 22.25 19.83
CA PRO A 65 27.99 21.56 18.84
C PRO A 65 26.63 21.20 19.42
N ARG A 66 25.57 21.65 18.76
CA ARG A 66 24.19 21.35 19.13
C ARG A 66 23.59 20.36 18.15
N LYS A 67 22.79 19.44 18.67
CA LYS A 67 22.16 18.36 17.88
C LYS A 67 20.66 18.42 17.95
N ILE A 68 20.02 18.03 16.86
CA ILE A 68 18.61 17.73 16.73
C ILE A 68 18.48 16.26 16.43
N THR A 69 17.60 15.59 17.15
CA THR A 69 17.39 14.15 16.98
C THR A 69 15.95 13.88 16.58
N GLU A 70 15.76 13.10 15.51
CA GLU A 70 14.45 12.57 15.15
C GLU A 70 14.31 11.16 15.69
N VAL A 71 13.21 10.92 16.40
CA VAL A 71 12.94 9.65 17.09
C VAL A 71 11.60 9.11 16.63
N LEU A 72 11.60 7.90 16.08
CA LEU A 72 10.38 7.13 15.83
C LEU A 72 9.93 6.50 17.15
N VAL A 73 8.69 6.77 17.53
CA VAL A 73 8.01 6.10 18.65
C VAL A 73 6.94 5.21 18.07
N ARG A 74 7.01 3.92 18.36
CA ARG A 74 6.08 2.90 17.84
C ARG A 74 5.48 2.10 18.98
N LYS A 75 4.15 2.04 19.04
CA LYS A 75 3.44 1.26 20.04
C LYS A 75 3.69 -0.23 19.82
N VAL A 76 4.01 -0.95 20.88
CA VAL A 76 4.05 -2.41 20.87
C VAL A 76 2.61 -2.93 20.79
N PRO A 77 2.28 -3.80 19.82
CA PRO A 77 0.91 -4.22 19.59
C PRO A 77 0.38 -5.11 20.73
N ASP A 78 -0.65 -4.64 21.44
CA ASP A 78 -1.27 -5.40 22.56
C ASP A 78 -2.28 -6.47 22.07
N ASN A 79 -2.82 -6.35 20.84
CA ASN A 79 -3.96 -7.15 20.34
C ASN A 79 -3.99 -7.29 18.80
N GLN A 80 -2.88 -7.68 18.15
CA GLN A 80 -2.78 -7.83 16.68
C GLN A 80 -3.22 -6.60 15.85
N GLN A 81 -3.21 -5.41 16.46
CA GLN A 81 -3.40 -4.14 15.77
C GLN A 81 -2.03 -3.65 15.30
N PHE A 82 -1.50 -4.30 14.27
CA PHE A 82 -0.36 -3.79 13.53
C PHE A 82 -0.82 -2.74 12.50
N LEU A 83 0.05 -1.79 12.20
CA LEU A 83 -0.15 -0.91 11.06
C LEU A 83 0.03 -1.73 9.77
N ASP A 84 -0.94 -1.68 8.85
CA ASP A 84 -0.90 -2.40 7.58
C ASP A 84 -1.03 -1.38 6.44
N LEU A 85 -0.04 -1.33 5.56
CA LEU A 85 -0.04 -0.46 4.38
C LEU A 85 0.02 -1.30 3.11
N ARG A 86 -0.90 -1.02 2.19
CA ARG A 86 -1.01 -1.73 0.92
C ARG A 86 -0.30 -0.96 -0.18
N VAL A 87 0.69 -1.59 -0.80
CA VAL A 87 1.51 -1.00 -1.85
C VAL A 87 1.30 -1.76 -3.16
N ALA A 88 0.67 -1.11 -4.14
CA ALA A 88 0.51 -1.70 -5.46
C ALA A 88 1.80 -1.60 -6.28
N VAL A 89 2.26 -2.71 -6.84
CA VAL A 89 3.52 -2.77 -7.57
C VAL A 89 3.27 -2.67 -9.07
N LEU A 90 3.66 -1.54 -9.64
CA LEU A 90 3.43 -1.17 -11.03
C LEU A 90 4.74 -1.12 -11.82
N GLY A 91 4.66 -1.25 -13.14
CA GLY A 91 5.81 -1.08 -14.03
C GLY A 91 5.82 -2.03 -15.22
N ASN A 92 6.63 -1.71 -16.23
CA ASN A 92 6.71 -2.46 -17.48
C ASN A 92 7.11 -3.93 -17.29
N VAL A 93 6.93 -4.74 -18.33
CA VAL A 93 7.56 -6.08 -18.43
C VAL A 93 9.06 -5.94 -18.22
N ASP A 94 9.65 -6.89 -17.50
CA ASP A 94 11.08 -6.95 -17.19
C ASP A 94 11.64 -5.78 -16.37
N SER A 95 10.80 -4.95 -15.75
CA SER A 95 11.21 -3.94 -14.77
C SER A 95 11.72 -4.53 -13.45
N GLY A 96 11.54 -5.83 -13.21
CA GLY A 96 12.01 -6.51 -12.01
C GLY A 96 11.06 -6.45 -10.81
N LYS A 97 9.75 -6.23 -11.01
CA LYS A 97 8.71 -6.20 -9.95
C LYS A 97 8.78 -7.40 -9.01
N SER A 98 8.49 -8.59 -9.52
CA SER A 98 8.50 -9.82 -8.73
C SER A 98 9.91 -10.18 -8.24
N THR A 99 10.96 -9.75 -8.94
CA THR A 99 12.34 -9.95 -8.46
C THR A 99 12.60 -9.11 -7.22
N LEU A 100 12.25 -7.81 -7.24
CA LEU A 100 12.43 -6.92 -6.09
C LEU A 100 11.59 -7.39 -4.90
N LEU A 101 10.34 -7.80 -5.13
CA LEU A 101 9.48 -8.34 -4.08
C LEU A 101 10.08 -9.60 -3.45
N GLY A 102 10.60 -10.53 -4.27
CA GLY A 102 11.26 -11.73 -3.76
C GLY A 102 12.46 -11.41 -2.88
N VAL A 103 13.31 -10.45 -3.31
CA VAL A 103 14.47 -10.01 -2.52
C VAL A 103 14.04 -9.34 -1.21
N LEU A 104 13.04 -8.43 -1.25
CA LEU A 104 12.58 -7.71 -0.07
C LEU A 104 11.96 -8.65 0.97
N THR A 105 11.21 -9.66 0.52
CA THR A 105 10.41 -10.53 1.39
C THR A 105 11.16 -11.74 1.88
N GLN A 106 12.12 -12.26 1.11
CA GLN A 106 12.92 -13.43 1.51
C GLN A 106 14.31 -13.08 2.02
N GLY A 107 14.83 -11.88 1.74
CA GLY A 107 16.13 -11.42 2.22
C GLY A 107 17.32 -11.94 1.43
N GLU A 108 17.10 -12.78 0.42
CA GLU A 108 18.15 -13.23 -0.48
C GLU A 108 18.25 -12.35 -1.73
N LEU A 109 19.48 -12.00 -2.13
CA LEU A 109 19.71 -11.31 -3.39
C LEU A 109 19.42 -12.21 -4.61
N ASP A 110 18.99 -11.57 -5.70
CA ASP A 110 18.77 -12.26 -6.96
C ASP A 110 20.11 -12.63 -7.62
N ASN A 111 20.15 -13.78 -8.27
CA ASN A 111 21.35 -14.23 -8.98
C ASN A 111 21.49 -13.63 -10.40
N GLY A 112 20.72 -12.59 -10.72
CA GLY A 112 20.64 -11.99 -12.05
C GLY A 112 19.89 -12.82 -13.08
N ARG A 113 19.43 -14.02 -12.71
CA ARG A 113 18.63 -14.93 -13.56
C ARG A 113 17.17 -15.03 -13.09
N GLY A 114 16.78 -14.22 -12.10
CA GLY A 114 15.43 -14.21 -11.57
C GLY A 114 15.12 -15.38 -10.64
N ARG A 115 16.10 -15.85 -9.86
CA ARG A 115 15.87 -16.83 -8.78
C ARG A 115 14.86 -16.30 -7.77
N ALA A 116 14.97 -15.03 -7.37
CA ALA A 116 14.11 -14.44 -6.34
C ALA A 116 12.63 -14.42 -6.74
N ARG A 117 12.31 -14.20 -8.02
CA ARG A 117 10.92 -14.16 -8.51
C ARG A 117 10.26 -15.54 -8.65
N LEU A 118 11.04 -16.63 -8.74
CA LEU A 118 10.48 -17.98 -8.88
C LEU A 118 9.63 -18.36 -7.67
N ASN A 119 9.99 -17.86 -6.49
CA ASN A 119 9.27 -18.10 -5.25
C ASN A 119 7.91 -17.39 -5.20
N LEU A 120 7.65 -16.45 -6.12
CA LEU A 120 6.40 -15.70 -6.20
C LEU A 120 5.43 -16.22 -7.27
N PHE A 121 5.92 -17.01 -8.23
CA PHE A 121 5.08 -17.53 -9.31
C PHE A 121 4.17 -18.64 -8.82
N ARG A 122 2.88 -18.51 -9.12
CA ARG A 122 1.83 -19.44 -8.66
C ARG A 122 1.39 -20.41 -9.75
N HIS A 123 1.60 -20.05 -11.02
CA HIS A 123 1.13 -20.84 -12.15
C HIS A 123 2.28 -21.34 -13.02
N LEU A 124 2.09 -22.53 -13.61
CA LEU A 124 3.09 -23.16 -14.48
C LEU A 124 3.50 -22.27 -15.65
N HIS A 125 2.54 -21.56 -16.27
CA HIS A 125 2.85 -20.65 -17.39
C HIS A 125 3.64 -19.42 -16.94
N GLU A 126 3.54 -18.98 -15.68
CA GLU A 126 4.38 -17.89 -15.13
C GLU A 126 5.83 -18.36 -15.00
N ILE A 127 6.05 -19.60 -14.53
CA ILE A 127 7.36 -20.23 -14.44
C ILE A 127 7.98 -20.41 -15.83
N GLN A 128 7.19 -20.90 -16.80
CA GLN A 128 7.66 -21.13 -18.17
C GLN A 128 7.95 -19.83 -18.93
N SER A 129 7.09 -18.82 -18.78
CA SER A 129 7.24 -17.55 -19.50
C SER A 129 8.12 -16.53 -18.78
N GLY A 130 8.36 -16.72 -17.48
CA GLY A 130 9.04 -15.77 -16.60
C GLY A 130 8.22 -14.50 -16.33
N ARG A 131 6.89 -14.52 -16.51
CA ARG A 131 6.01 -13.35 -16.44
C ARG A 131 4.82 -13.58 -15.50
N THR A 132 4.60 -12.64 -14.59
CA THR A 132 3.41 -12.58 -13.73
C THR A 132 2.15 -12.32 -14.56
N SER A 133 1.12 -13.11 -14.29
CA SER A 133 -0.17 -13.07 -14.99
C SER A 133 -1.36 -12.86 -14.06
N SER A 134 -1.17 -13.16 -12.78
CA SER A 134 -2.16 -13.07 -11.71
C SER A 134 -1.77 -11.99 -10.69
N ILE A 135 -2.70 -11.63 -9.81
CA ILE A 135 -2.41 -10.76 -8.67
C ILE A 135 -1.92 -11.66 -7.54
N SER A 136 -0.76 -11.34 -6.97
CA SER A 136 -0.27 -11.98 -5.75
C SER A 136 -0.07 -10.95 -4.64
N PHE A 137 -0.07 -11.45 -3.41
CA PHE A 137 0.12 -10.66 -2.20
C PHE A 137 1.38 -11.14 -1.50
N GLU A 138 2.28 -10.23 -1.21
CA GLU A 138 3.51 -10.50 -0.49
C GLU A 138 3.64 -9.56 0.71
N ILE A 139 4.11 -10.06 1.84
CA ILE A 139 4.11 -9.32 3.10
C ILE A 139 5.55 -9.04 3.53
N LEU A 140 5.82 -7.79 3.92
CA LEU A 140 7.06 -7.39 4.58
C LEU A 140 6.73 -6.82 5.96
N GLY A 141 7.22 -7.47 7.00
CA GLY A 141 6.99 -7.07 8.38
C GLY A 141 8.17 -6.32 8.99
N PHE A 142 7.87 -5.34 9.83
CA PHE A 142 8.81 -4.62 10.68
C PHE A 142 8.42 -4.77 12.15
N ASN A 143 9.41 -5.04 13.01
CA ASN A 143 9.20 -5.03 14.45
C ASN A 143 9.06 -3.60 15.00
N SER A 144 8.87 -3.48 16.32
CA SER A 144 8.74 -2.18 17.00
C SER A 144 9.99 -1.30 16.87
N LYS A 145 11.17 -1.90 16.69
CA LYS A 145 12.45 -1.22 16.50
C LYS A 145 12.73 -0.81 15.04
N GLY A 146 11.98 -1.35 14.09
CA GLY A 146 12.14 -1.08 12.65
C GLY A 146 12.98 -2.09 11.89
N GLU A 147 13.31 -3.23 12.49
CA GLU A 147 14.03 -4.32 11.84
C GLU A 147 13.06 -5.22 11.07
N VAL A 148 13.52 -5.76 9.93
CA VAL A 148 12.71 -6.67 9.11
C VAL A 148 12.60 -8.03 9.80
N VAL A 149 11.37 -8.52 9.93
CA VAL A 149 11.10 -9.79 10.62
C VAL A 149 11.16 -11.02 9.70
N ASN A 150 11.05 -10.85 8.39
CA ASN A 150 10.85 -11.95 7.44
C ASN A 150 12.02 -12.93 7.30
N TYR A 151 13.26 -12.53 7.58
CA TYR A 151 14.48 -13.20 7.07
C TYR A 151 14.95 -14.43 7.87
N SER A 152 14.05 -15.11 8.58
CA SER A 152 14.38 -16.38 9.21
C SER A 152 13.81 -17.56 8.41
N ASP A 153 14.56 -18.66 8.36
CA ASP A 153 14.36 -19.81 7.47
C ASP A 153 12.98 -20.51 7.55
N SER A 154 12.14 -20.20 8.53
CA SER A 154 10.82 -20.83 8.69
C SER A 154 9.80 -19.89 9.30
N ARG A 155 9.49 -18.78 8.61
CA ARG A 155 8.35 -17.93 9.00
C ARG A 155 7.15 -18.13 8.09
N THR A 156 6.06 -18.57 8.70
CA THR A 156 4.73 -18.50 8.08
C THR A 156 4.24 -17.05 8.03
N ALA A 157 3.25 -16.75 7.17
CA ALA A 157 2.63 -15.43 7.14
C ALA A 157 2.04 -15.03 8.50
N GLU A 158 1.55 -16.00 9.27
CA GLU A 158 1.01 -15.83 10.62
C GLU A 158 2.09 -15.35 11.59
N GLU A 159 3.25 -16.02 11.62
CA GLU A 159 4.38 -15.61 12.48
C GLU A 159 4.92 -14.22 12.11
N ILE A 160 4.92 -13.87 10.83
CA ILE A 160 5.29 -12.51 10.39
C ILE A 160 4.29 -11.51 10.98
N CYS A 161 2.99 -11.79 10.90
CA CYS A 161 1.94 -10.91 11.44
C CYS A 161 2.04 -10.75 12.97
N GLU A 162 2.30 -11.84 13.69
CA GLU A 162 2.41 -11.82 15.16
C GLU A 162 3.65 -11.07 15.65
N SER A 163 4.77 -11.19 14.94
CA SER A 163 6.03 -10.53 15.30
C SER A 163 6.17 -9.10 14.76
N SER A 164 5.24 -8.65 13.92
CA SER A 164 5.29 -7.33 13.29
C SER A 164 4.49 -6.29 14.06
N SER A 165 5.09 -5.12 14.23
CA SER A 165 4.38 -3.90 14.68
C SER A 165 3.88 -3.08 13.49
N LYS A 166 4.53 -3.21 12.33
CA LYS A 166 4.12 -2.63 11.04
C LYS A 166 4.29 -3.65 9.94
N MET A 167 3.35 -3.67 9.00
CA MET A 167 3.36 -4.52 7.83
C MET A 167 3.14 -3.71 6.56
N ILE A 168 3.85 -4.11 5.52
CA ILE A 168 3.66 -3.66 4.16
C ILE A 168 3.15 -4.84 3.35
N THR A 169 1.92 -4.74 2.86
CA THR A 169 1.30 -5.72 1.98
C THR A 169 1.49 -5.27 0.54
N PHE A 170 2.39 -5.92 -0.20
CA PHE A 170 2.60 -5.67 -1.62
C PHE A 170 1.56 -6.40 -2.46
N ILE A 171 0.99 -5.69 -3.42
CA ILE A 171 0.08 -6.24 -4.43
C ILE A 171 0.88 -6.32 -5.74
N ASP A 172 1.38 -7.50 -6.09
CA ASP A 172 2.13 -7.69 -7.34
C ASP A 172 1.16 -7.64 -8.53
N LEU A 173 1.30 -6.63 -9.37
CA LEU A 173 0.45 -6.43 -10.54
C LEU A 173 1.22 -6.77 -11.81
N ALA A 174 0.50 -7.39 -12.75
CA ALA A 174 1.06 -7.77 -14.03
C ALA A 174 1.57 -6.53 -14.81
N GLY A 175 2.76 -6.65 -15.41
CA GLY A 175 3.38 -5.56 -16.17
C GLY A 175 3.17 -5.62 -17.68
N HIS A 176 2.50 -6.65 -18.21
CA HIS A 176 2.31 -6.81 -19.65
C HIS A 176 0.97 -6.22 -20.08
N HIS A 177 0.92 -5.53 -21.23
CA HIS A 177 -0.30 -4.85 -21.72
C HIS A 177 -1.53 -5.78 -21.81
N LYS A 178 -1.32 -7.04 -22.21
CA LYS A 178 -2.36 -8.09 -22.22
C LYS A 178 -3.10 -8.25 -20.88
N TYR A 179 -2.44 -7.96 -19.76
CA TYR A 179 -2.97 -8.10 -18.41
C TYR A 179 -3.29 -6.75 -17.75
N LEU A 180 -3.38 -5.66 -18.53
CA LEU A 180 -3.69 -4.33 -18.00
C LEU A 180 -5.02 -4.31 -17.23
N HIS A 181 -6.02 -5.07 -17.68
CA HIS A 181 -7.29 -5.21 -16.95
C HIS A 181 -7.11 -5.81 -15.55
N THR A 182 -6.15 -6.72 -15.38
CA THR A 182 -5.79 -7.29 -14.08
C THR A 182 -5.13 -6.22 -13.20
N THR A 183 -4.28 -5.36 -13.77
CA THR A 183 -3.70 -4.22 -13.04
C THR A 183 -4.78 -3.23 -12.59
N ILE A 184 -5.71 -2.85 -13.49
CA ILE A 184 -6.81 -1.93 -13.16
C ILE A 184 -7.64 -2.51 -12.02
N PHE A 185 -8.03 -3.78 -12.13
CA PHE A 185 -8.70 -4.50 -11.05
C PHE A 185 -7.90 -4.43 -9.75
N GLY A 186 -6.59 -4.72 -9.79
CA GLY A 186 -5.76 -4.65 -8.59
C GLY A 186 -5.73 -3.28 -7.91
N LEU A 187 -5.75 -2.19 -8.70
CA LEU A 187 -5.78 -0.83 -8.19
C LEU A 187 -7.18 -0.41 -7.68
N THR A 188 -8.26 -0.87 -8.30
CA THR A 188 -9.63 -0.47 -7.91
C THR A 188 -10.22 -1.36 -6.82
N SER A 189 -9.92 -2.66 -6.81
CA SER A 189 -10.55 -3.63 -5.92
C SER A 189 -9.88 -3.69 -4.56
N TYR A 190 -8.55 -3.65 -4.53
CA TYR A 190 -7.79 -3.76 -3.29
C TYR A 190 -7.40 -2.41 -2.69
N CYS A 191 -7.81 -1.30 -3.32
CA CYS A 191 -7.64 0.08 -2.84
C CYS A 191 -6.28 0.33 -2.15
N PRO A 192 -5.15 0.22 -2.87
CA PRO A 192 -3.83 0.39 -2.28
C PRO A 192 -3.66 1.82 -1.72
N ASP A 193 -2.96 1.94 -0.59
CA ASP A 193 -2.64 3.23 0.03
C ASP A 193 -1.67 4.03 -0.85
N CYS A 194 -0.72 3.34 -1.49
CA CYS A 194 0.14 3.92 -2.50
C CYS A 194 0.58 2.90 -3.56
N ALA A 195 1.23 3.40 -4.61
CA ALA A 195 1.84 2.58 -5.64
C ALA A 195 3.37 2.75 -5.69
N LEU A 196 4.04 1.63 -5.93
CA LEU A 196 5.46 1.51 -6.21
C LEU A 196 5.61 1.36 -7.74
N LEU A 197 6.11 2.38 -8.44
CA LEU A 197 6.36 2.30 -9.88
C LEU A 197 7.80 1.90 -10.18
N LEU A 198 8.01 0.67 -10.65
CA LEU A 198 9.33 0.19 -11.07
C LEU A 198 9.63 0.56 -12.52
N VAL A 199 10.83 1.09 -12.71
CA VAL A 199 11.38 1.44 -14.02
C VAL A 199 12.78 0.85 -14.12
N SER A 200 13.06 0.08 -15.15
CA SER A 200 14.42 -0.46 -15.31
C SER A 200 15.37 0.61 -15.82
N ALA A 201 16.56 0.71 -15.21
CA ALA A 201 17.59 1.67 -15.60
C ALA A 201 18.00 1.55 -17.08
N ASN A 202 18.00 0.31 -17.62
CA ASN A 202 18.42 0.01 -18.99
C ASN A 202 17.39 0.44 -20.06
N THR A 203 16.10 0.24 -19.81
CA THR A 203 15.03 0.56 -20.77
C THR A 203 14.47 1.97 -20.58
N GLY A 204 14.57 2.51 -19.36
CA GLY A 204 13.89 3.74 -18.97
C GLY A 204 12.37 3.62 -19.08
N ILE A 205 11.70 4.74 -19.38
CA ILE A 205 10.25 4.82 -19.54
C ILE A 205 9.84 4.17 -20.86
N ALA A 206 9.51 2.88 -20.82
CA ALA A 206 9.15 2.08 -21.97
C ALA A 206 7.91 1.21 -21.71
N GLY A 207 7.30 0.75 -22.81
CA GLY A 207 6.13 -0.13 -22.78
C GLY A 207 5.00 0.44 -21.92
N THR A 208 4.49 -0.37 -20.99
CA THR A 208 3.31 -0.04 -20.18
C THR A 208 3.57 0.97 -19.05
N THR A 209 4.80 1.48 -18.90
CA THR A 209 5.17 2.38 -17.79
C THR A 209 4.31 3.65 -17.79
N ARG A 210 4.01 4.20 -18.98
CA ARG A 210 3.19 5.42 -19.10
C ARG A 210 1.73 5.14 -18.79
N GLU A 211 1.20 4.00 -19.22
CA GLU A 211 -0.16 3.57 -18.88
C GLU A 211 -0.29 3.37 -17.37
N HIS A 212 0.67 2.69 -16.73
CA HIS A 212 0.66 2.50 -15.27
C HIS A 212 0.74 3.82 -14.50
N LEU A 213 1.61 4.74 -14.93
CA LEU A 213 1.68 6.10 -14.36
C LEU A 213 0.36 6.86 -14.54
N GLY A 214 -0.24 6.77 -15.74
CA GLY A 214 -1.53 7.39 -16.05
C GLY A 214 -2.67 6.84 -15.19
N LEU A 215 -2.69 5.51 -14.94
CA LEU A 215 -3.65 4.88 -14.04
C LEU A 215 -3.49 5.36 -12.60
N ALA A 216 -2.26 5.44 -12.08
CA ALA A 216 -2.01 5.93 -10.72
C ALA A 216 -2.48 7.38 -10.55
N LEU A 217 -2.20 8.25 -11.53
CA LEU A 217 -2.65 9.65 -11.53
C LEU A 217 -4.18 9.76 -11.64
N ALA A 218 -4.81 8.98 -12.53
CA ALA A 218 -6.26 9.02 -12.76
C ALA A 218 -7.05 8.52 -11.55
N LEU A 219 -6.56 7.46 -10.90
CA LEU A 219 -7.13 6.91 -9.67
C LEU A 219 -6.69 7.67 -8.42
N LYS A 220 -5.90 8.75 -8.57
CA LYS A 220 -5.34 9.58 -7.49
C LYS A 220 -4.58 8.77 -6.43
N VAL A 221 -3.98 7.65 -6.83
CA VAL A 221 -3.16 6.82 -5.94
C VAL A 221 -1.79 7.47 -5.79
N PRO A 222 -1.36 7.86 -4.57
CA PRO A 222 0.00 8.35 -4.33
C PRO A 222 1.03 7.33 -4.79
N PHE A 223 2.16 7.75 -5.34
CA PHE A 223 3.17 6.80 -5.81
C PHE A 223 4.59 7.32 -5.64
N PHE A 224 5.51 6.38 -5.44
CA PHE A 224 6.96 6.59 -5.46
C PHE A 224 7.59 5.69 -6.51
N ILE A 225 8.80 6.04 -6.96
CA ILE A 225 9.45 5.38 -8.11
C ILE A 225 10.71 4.66 -7.66
N VAL A 226 10.91 3.46 -8.19
CA VAL A 226 12.15 2.70 -8.03
C VAL A 226 12.77 2.44 -9.40
N VAL A 227 13.98 2.96 -9.60
CA VAL A 227 14.82 2.66 -10.75
C VAL A 227 15.64 1.42 -10.44
N SER A 228 15.30 0.29 -11.05
CA SER A 228 15.91 -1.01 -10.81
C SER A 228 17.05 -1.33 -11.80
N LYS A 229 17.78 -2.42 -11.54
CA LYS A 229 18.83 -2.96 -12.44
C LYS A 229 19.97 -1.99 -12.74
N ILE A 230 20.34 -1.17 -11.75
CA ILE A 230 21.47 -0.23 -11.89
C ILE A 230 22.81 -0.95 -12.09
N ASP A 231 22.93 -2.20 -11.65
CA ASP A 231 24.10 -3.08 -11.82
C ASP A 231 24.42 -3.38 -13.30
N LEU A 232 23.43 -3.31 -14.19
CA LEU A 232 23.62 -3.56 -15.62
C LEU A 232 24.01 -2.31 -16.41
N CYS A 233 24.07 -1.14 -15.77
CA CYS A 233 24.19 0.16 -16.43
C CYS A 233 25.35 0.98 -15.88
N ALA A 234 25.99 1.76 -16.75
CA ALA A 234 26.88 2.82 -16.30
C ALA A 234 26.08 3.93 -15.57
N LYS A 235 26.70 4.62 -14.62
CA LYS A 235 26.09 5.71 -13.83
C LYS A 235 25.40 6.77 -14.70
N THR A 236 26.02 7.13 -15.83
CA THR A 236 25.47 8.11 -16.78
C THR A 236 24.13 7.68 -17.40
N THR A 237 23.90 6.38 -17.56
CA THR A 237 22.62 5.85 -18.06
C THR A 237 21.56 5.90 -16.97
N VAL A 238 21.91 5.58 -15.72
CA VAL A 238 21.00 5.69 -14.58
C VAL A 238 20.56 7.15 -14.40
N GLU A 239 21.51 8.09 -14.40
CA GLU A 239 21.23 9.53 -14.33
C GLU A 239 20.34 10.02 -15.47
N ARG A 240 20.57 9.53 -16.70
CA ARG A 240 19.72 9.86 -17.85
C ARG A 240 18.27 9.41 -17.62
N THR A 241 18.08 8.19 -17.10
CA THR A 241 16.75 7.63 -16.80
C THR A 241 16.07 8.42 -15.69
N VAL A 242 16.78 8.77 -14.61
CA VAL A 242 16.25 9.64 -13.53
C VAL A 242 15.82 11.00 -14.10
N ARG A 243 16.68 11.68 -14.87
CA ARG A 243 16.32 12.95 -15.52
C ARG A 243 15.14 12.84 -16.48
N GLN A 244 14.93 11.68 -17.10
CA GLN A 244 13.75 11.44 -17.92
C GLN A 244 12.48 11.35 -17.07
N LEU A 245 12.54 10.64 -15.94
CA LEU A 245 11.43 10.54 -14.98
C LEU A 245 11.09 11.90 -14.38
N GLU A 246 12.09 12.68 -13.96
CA GLU A 246 11.90 14.03 -13.44
C GLU A 246 11.16 14.94 -14.44
N ARG A 247 11.53 14.87 -15.72
CA ARG A 247 10.86 15.63 -16.78
C ARG A 247 9.40 15.23 -16.92
N VAL A 248 9.09 13.92 -16.92
CA VAL A 248 7.71 13.43 -17.02
C VAL A 248 6.88 13.85 -15.81
N LEU A 249 7.44 13.75 -14.60
CA LEU A 249 6.74 14.15 -13.36
C LEU A 249 6.42 15.64 -13.30
N LYS A 250 7.28 16.48 -13.89
CA LYS A 250 7.09 17.94 -13.98
C LYS A 250 6.21 18.36 -15.16
N GLN A 251 5.80 17.45 -16.06
CA GLN A 251 4.94 17.81 -17.18
C GLN A 251 3.54 18.26 -16.73
N PRO A 252 2.89 19.14 -17.52
CA PRO A 252 1.50 19.52 -17.29
C PRO A 252 0.62 18.27 -17.21
N GLY A 253 -0.11 18.12 -16.10
CA GLY A 253 -0.98 16.97 -15.83
C GLY A 253 -0.47 16.04 -14.72
N CYS A 254 0.84 15.96 -14.48
CA CYS A 254 1.38 15.19 -13.34
C CYS A 254 1.47 16.03 -12.06
N HIS A 255 1.94 17.29 -12.17
CA HIS A 255 2.12 18.24 -11.05
C HIS A 255 2.90 17.65 -9.85
N LYS A 256 3.89 16.80 -10.12
CA LYS A 256 4.72 16.17 -9.10
C LYS A 256 6.08 16.86 -8.94
N VAL A 257 6.61 16.82 -7.72
CA VAL A 257 7.95 17.29 -7.35
C VAL A 257 8.82 16.05 -7.11
N PRO A 258 9.70 15.68 -8.06
CA PRO A 258 10.59 14.54 -7.87
C PRO A 258 11.62 14.81 -6.76
N MET A 259 11.90 13.81 -5.94
CA MET A 259 12.93 13.83 -4.90
C MET A 259 13.81 12.59 -5.04
N LEU A 260 15.06 12.75 -5.44
CA LEU A 260 16.01 11.64 -5.50
C LEU A 260 16.47 11.28 -4.08
N VAL A 261 16.41 10.00 -3.73
CA VAL A 261 16.83 9.49 -2.43
C VAL A 261 18.21 8.84 -2.56
N THR A 262 19.21 9.43 -1.91
CA THR A 262 20.62 8.99 -2.01
C THR A 262 21.23 8.59 -0.67
N SER A 263 20.61 8.96 0.44
CA SER A 263 21.06 8.69 1.80
C SER A 263 19.89 8.21 2.68
N GLU A 264 20.21 7.65 3.85
CA GLU A 264 19.19 7.29 4.84
C GLU A 264 18.40 8.52 5.30
N ASP A 265 19.07 9.67 5.46
CA ASP A 265 18.43 10.94 5.79
C ASP A 265 17.42 11.39 4.73
N ASP A 266 17.75 11.21 3.45
CA ASP A 266 16.81 11.46 2.36
C ASP A 266 15.63 10.50 2.45
N ALA A 267 15.84 9.23 2.79
CA ALA A 267 14.79 8.23 2.92
C ALA A 267 13.81 8.56 4.06
N VAL A 268 14.33 9.00 5.23
CA VAL A 268 13.50 9.50 6.34
C VAL A 268 12.67 10.71 5.90
N THR A 269 13.31 11.69 5.24
CA THR A 269 12.65 12.91 4.77
C THR A 269 11.59 12.59 3.72
N ALA A 270 11.89 11.70 2.77
CA ALA A 270 11.00 11.25 1.72
C ALA A 270 9.75 10.58 2.31
N ALA A 271 9.90 9.72 3.32
CA ALA A 271 8.76 9.05 3.96
C ALA A 271 7.80 10.04 4.63
N GLN A 272 8.32 11.04 5.33
CA GLN A 272 7.51 12.07 5.98
C GLN A 272 6.84 13.00 4.95
N GLN A 273 7.60 13.49 3.96
CA GLN A 273 7.08 14.40 2.94
C GLN A 273 6.07 13.74 2.00
N PHE A 274 6.26 12.46 1.66
CA PHE A 274 5.34 11.72 0.81
C PHE A 274 3.93 11.60 1.42
N ALA A 275 3.86 11.50 2.75
CA ALA A 275 2.57 11.47 3.46
C ALA A 275 1.95 12.86 3.66
N GLN A 276 2.77 13.89 3.89
CA GLN A 276 2.29 15.24 4.17
C GLN A 276 1.98 16.04 2.91
N SER A 277 2.71 15.80 1.82
CA SER A 277 2.62 16.54 0.57
C SER A 277 2.31 15.58 -0.59
N PRO A 278 1.09 15.61 -1.13
CA PRO A 278 0.68 14.68 -2.18
C PRO A 278 1.44 14.88 -3.50
N ASN A 279 2.20 15.97 -3.63
CA ASN A 279 2.93 16.29 -4.85
C ASN A 279 4.36 15.75 -4.84
N VAL A 280 4.94 15.42 -3.67
CA VAL A 280 6.31 14.89 -3.62
C VAL A 280 6.32 13.44 -4.11
N THR A 281 7.24 13.12 -5.01
CA THR A 281 7.44 11.76 -5.55
C THR A 281 8.88 11.34 -5.32
N PRO A 282 9.14 10.52 -4.28
CA PRO A 282 10.46 9.95 -4.05
C PRO A 282 10.89 9.04 -5.20
N ILE A 283 12.17 9.10 -5.55
CA ILE A 283 12.82 8.27 -6.57
C ILE A 283 14.01 7.58 -5.92
N PHE A 284 13.98 6.26 -5.90
CA PHE A 284 15.09 5.42 -5.44
C PHE A 284 15.80 4.81 -6.64
N THR A 285 17.10 4.56 -6.52
CA THR A 285 17.88 3.78 -7.48
C THR A 285 18.45 2.58 -6.75
N LEU A 286 18.19 1.35 -7.21
CA LEU A 286 18.65 0.14 -6.52
C LEU A 286 18.95 -1.03 -7.47
N SER A 287 19.65 -2.04 -6.94
CA SER A 287 19.84 -3.34 -7.60
C SER A 287 19.41 -4.48 -6.68
N SER A 288 18.59 -5.37 -7.23
CA SER A 288 18.24 -6.64 -6.58
C SER A 288 19.35 -7.69 -6.66
N VAL A 289 20.39 -7.46 -7.47
CA VAL A 289 21.52 -8.40 -7.66
C VAL A 289 22.70 -8.03 -6.77
N SER A 290 23.13 -6.75 -6.80
CA SER A 290 24.23 -6.28 -5.94
C SER A 290 23.78 -5.91 -4.53
N GLY A 291 22.47 -5.68 -4.33
CA GLY A 291 21.91 -5.18 -3.07
C GLY A 291 22.06 -3.67 -2.86
N GLU A 292 22.69 -2.96 -3.82
CA GLU A 292 22.92 -1.52 -3.74
C GLU A 292 21.61 -0.76 -3.49
N SER A 293 21.62 0.08 -2.45
CA SER A 293 20.51 0.97 -2.02
C SER A 293 19.19 0.28 -1.66
N LEU A 294 19.16 -1.04 -1.46
CA LEU A 294 17.97 -1.73 -0.96
C LEU A 294 17.58 -1.25 0.45
N ASP A 295 18.55 -0.95 1.29
CA ASP A 295 18.30 -0.55 2.67
C ASP A 295 17.64 0.83 2.75
N LEU A 296 17.92 1.74 1.83
CA LEU A 296 17.23 3.04 1.74
C LEU A 296 15.73 2.85 1.50
N LEU A 297 15.34 1.89 0.67
CA LEU A 297 13.94 1.56 0.43
C LEU A 297 13.30 0.93 1.67
N LYS A 298 14.03 0.05 2.40
CA LYS A 298 13.53 -0.53 3.66
C LYS A 298 13.31 0.55 4.73
N VAL A 299 14.25 1.49 4.88
CA VAL A 299 14.12 2.63 5.79
C VAL A 299 12.89 3.47 5.45
N PHE A 300 12.71 3.80 4.17
CA PHE A 300 11.53 4.53 3.70
C PHE A 300 10.23 3.79 4.04
N LEU A 301 10.12 2.50 3.70
CA LEU A 301 8.93 1.69 3.97
C LEU A 301 8.65 1.52 5.47
N ASN A 302 9.69 1.39 6.29
CA ASN A 302 9.56 1.31 7.74
C ASN A 302 8.97 2.61 8.33
N ILE A 303 9.36 3.78 7.80
CA ILE A 303 8.96 5.09 8.34
C ILE A 303 7.65 5.59 7.72
N LEU A 304 7.33 5.15 6.51
CA LEU A 304 6.15 5.58 5.74
C LEU A 304 4.86 5.50 6.58
N PRO A 305 4.27 6.62 7.02
CA PRO A 305 3.09 6.58 7.88
C PRO A 305 1.83 6.20 7.09
N PRO A 306 0.70 5.95 7.76
CA PRO A 306 -0.60 5.85 7.09
C PRO A 306 -0.87 7.10 6.23
N LEU A 307 -1.23 6.89 4.97
CA LEU A 307 -1.49 7.97 4.02
C LEU A 307 -2.92 8.51 4.11
N THR A 308 -3.84 7.74 4.68
CA THR A 308 -5.21 8.18 4.94
C THR A 308 -5.26 9.01 6.22
N ASN A 309 -5.99 10.12 6.17
CA ASN A 309 -6.20 11.00 7.31
C ASN A 309 -6.92 10.25 8.45
N SER A 310 -6.51 10.48 9.70
CA SER A 310 -7.16 9.91 10.89
C SER A 310 -8.64 10.28 10.96
N LYS A 311 -8.99 11.51 10.57
CA LYS A 311 -10.40 11.96 10.54
C LYS A 311 -11.24 11.23 9.52
N GLU A 312 -10.74 11.09 8.30
CA GLU A 312 -11.43 10.38 7.22
C GLU A 312 -11.66 8.92 7.61
N GLN A 313 -10.68 8.30 8.27
CA GLN A 313 -10.81 6.95 8.79
C GLN A 313 -11.88 6.85 9.90
N GLU A 314 -11.92 7.81 10.83
CA GLU A 314 -12.95 7.88 11.87
C GLU A 314 -14.34 8.04 11.26
N GLU A 315 -14.48 8.90 10.25
CA GLU A 315 -15.72 9.07 9.49
C GLU A 315 -16.14 7.78 8.80
N LEU A 316 -15.22 7.11 8.09
CA LEU A 316 -15.47 5.81 7.47
C LEU A 316 -15.89 4.76 8.50
N MET A 317 -15.28 4.73 9.67
CA MET A 317 -15.62 3.79 10.74
C MET A 317 -16.99 4.07 11.39
N GLN A 318 -17.50 5.30 11.29
CA GLN A 318 -18.83 5.69 11.78
C GLN A 318 -19.94 5.41 10.75
N GLN A 319 -19.58 5.16 9.49
CA GLN A 319 -20.54 4.78 8.46
C GLN A 319 -21.06 3.34 8.68
N LEU A 320 -22.12 3.01 7.94
CA LEU A 320 -22.65 1.65 7.92
C LEU A 320 -21.66 0.69 7.28
N THR A 321 -21.66 -0.56 7.78
CA THR A 321 -20.76 -1.62 7.32
C THR A 321 -20.99 -1.94 5.85
N GLU A 322 -19.93 -1.91 5.06
CA GLU A 322 -19.89 -2.35 3.65
C GLU A 322 -18.61 -3.15 3.39
N PHE A 323 -18.76 -4.44 3.11
CA PHE A 323 -17.67 -5.37 2.82
C PHE A 323 -17.79 -5.89 1.38
N GLN A 324 -16.73 -5.72 0.61
CA GLN A 324 -16.65 -6.06 -0.81
C GLN A 324 -16.12 -7.48 -0.97
N VAL A 325 -16.88 -8.39 -1.62
CA VAL A 325 -16.51 -9.81 -1.74
C VAL A 325 -15.65 -10.08 -2.98
N ASP A 326 -14.37 -10.33 -2.75
CA ASP A 326 -13.35 -10.54 -3.79
C ASP A 326 -13.13 -12.01 -4.14
N GLU A 327 -13.20 -12.87 -3.12
CA GLU A 327 -12.90 -14.30 -3.21
C GLU A 327 -13.93 -15.11 -2.43
N ILE A 328 -14.20 -16.33 -2.89
CA ILE A 328 -15.14 -17.25 -2.25
C ILE A 328 -14.51 -18.63 -2.28
N TYR A 329 -14.42 -19.26 -1.12
CA TYR A 329 -13.85 -20.60 -0.95
C TYR A 329 -14.63 -21.38 0.10
N THR A 330 -14.40 -22.69 0.10
CA THR A 330 -14.99 -23.60 1.07
C THR A 330 -13.86 -24.21 1.88
N VAL A 331 -13.95 -24.09 3.19
CA VAL A 331 -12.95 -24.63 4.11
C VAL A 331 -13.59 -25.81 4.86
N PRO A 332 -12.93 -26.98 4.93
CA PRO A 332 -13.43 -28.10 5.73
C PRO A 332 -13.76 -27.66 7.16
N GLU A 333 -14.87 -28.15 7.72
CA GLU A 333 -15.36 -27.87 9.08
C GLU A 333 -15.82 -26.43 9.36
N VAL A 334 -15.32 -25.43 8.62
CA VAL A 334 -15.70 -24.02 8.77
C VAL A 334 -16.88 -23.63 7.86
N GLY A 335 -16.99 -24.27 6.69
CA GLY A 335 -18.05 -24.03 5.72
C GLY A 335 -17.67 -22.98 4.66
N THR A 336 -18.63 -22.11 4.32
CA THR A 336 -18.44 -21.08 3.29
C THR A 336 -17.65 -19.91 3.87
N VAL A 337 -16.59 -19.50 3.18
CA VAL A 337 -15.75 -18.38 3.60
C VAL A 337 -15.57 -17.42 2.41
N VAL A 338 -15.69 -16.14 2.69
CA VAL A 338 -15.49 -15.05 1.72
C VAL A 338 -14.26 -14.24 2.07
N GLY A 339 -13.44 -13.93 1.09
CA GLY A 339 -12.33 -12.99 1.20
C GLY A 339 -12.70 -11.65 0.58
N GLY A 340 -12.24 -10.56 1.18
CA GLY A 340 -12.62 -9.23 0.71
C GLY A 340 -12.04 -8.09 1.53
N THR A 341 -12.47 -6.88 1.20
CA THR A 341 -12.05 -5.64 1.87
C THR A 341 -13.25 -4.94 2.48
N LEU A 342 -13.13 -4.51 3.73
CA LEU A 342 -14.14 -3.66 4.36
C LEU A 342 -13.97 -2.22 3.86
N SER A 343 -14.89 -1.71 3.06
CA SER A 343 -14.84 -0.35 2.50
C SER A 343 -15.19 0.70 3.56
N SER A 344 -16.25 0.45 4.33
CA SER A 344 -16.76 1.38 5.35
C SER A 344 -17.35 0.63 6.55
N GLY A 345 -17.47 1.35 7.67
CA GLY A 345 -17.98 0.88 8.94
C GLY A 345 -17.03 -0.03 9.72
N ILE A 346 -17.63 -0.87 10.56
CA ILE A 346 -16.95 -1.85 11.40
C ILE A 346 -17.73 -3.16 11.31
N CYS A 347 -17.03 -4.25 11.04
CA CYS A 347 -17.62 -5.59 11.04
C CYS A 347 -17.08 -6.37 12.25
N ARG A 348 -17.96 -6.96 13.04
CA ARG A 348 -17.64 -7.77 14.21
C ARG A 348 -18.06 -9.21 13.99
N GLU A 349 -17.34 -10.09 14.65
CA GLU A 349 -17.75 -11.48 14.78
C GLU A 349 -19.16 -11.55 15.40
N GLY A 350 -20.07 -12.26 14.73
CA GLY A 350 -21.46 -12.42 15.11
C GLY A 350 -22.44 -11.44 14.46
N ASP A 351 -21.95 -10.42 13.74
CA ASP A 351 -22.81 -9.41 13.07
C ASP A 351 -23.74 -10.07 12.04
N GLN A 352 -24.96 -9.54 11.96
CA GLN A 352 -25.93 -9.87 10.92
C GLN A 352 -25.84 -8.84 9.80
N LEU A 353 -25.59 -9.31 8.59
CA LEU A 353 -25.46 -8.50 7.39
C LEU A 353 -26.37 -9.04 6.30
N VAL A 354 -26.52 -8.29 5.22
CA VAL A 354 -27.16 -8.77 4.00
C VAL A 354 -26.15 -8.80 2.86
N VAL A 355 -26.20 -9.84 2.01
CA VAL A 355 -25.31 -10.01 0.86
C VAL A 355 -26.07 -9.95 -0.46
N GLY A 356 -25.50 -9.29 -1.46
CA GLY A 356 -26.11 -9.16 -2.77
C GLY A 356 -25.33 -8.23 -3.69
N PRO A 357 -25.93 -7.81 -4.83
CA PRO A 357 -27.23 -8.25 -5.31
C PRO A 357 -27.18 -9.66 -5.90
N THR A 358 -28.23 -10.44 -5.66
CA THR A 358 -28.50 -11.71 -6.38
C THR A 358 -28.91 -11.44 -7.83
N ASP A 359 -29.05 -12.50 -8.63
CA ASP A 359 -29.53 -12.38 -10.02
C ASP A 359 -30.95 -11.80 -10.11
N ASP A 360 -31.78 -12.06 -9.09
CA ASP A 360 -33.14 -11.51 -8.99
C ASP A 360 -33.17 -10.09 -8.41
N GLY A 361 -32.01 -9.50 -8.11
CA GLY A 361 -31.92 -8.16 -7.53
C GLY A 361 -32.36 -8.10 -6.06
N CYS A 362 -32.09 -9.17 -5.30
CA CYS A 362 -32.38 -9.23 -3.87
C CYS A 362 -31.09 -9.23 -3.05
N PHE A 363 -31.24 -8.97 -1.75
CA PHE A 363 -30.20 -9.14 -0.75
C PHE A 363 -30.63 -10.23 0.23
N LEU A 364 -29.71 -11.14 0.56
CA LEU A 364 -29.95 -12.29 1.43
C LEU A 364 -29.31 -12.06 2.79
N GLU A 365 -30.02 -12.38 3.86
CA GLU A 365 -29.47 -12.30 5.22
C GLU A 365 -28.38 -13.36 5.45
N LEU A 366 -27.34 -12.97 6.18
CA LEU A 366 -26.29 -13.86 6.63
C LEU A 366 -25.76 -13.43 7.99
N ARG A 367 -24.95 -14.29 8.60
CA ARG A 367 -24.23 -14.00 9.83
C ARG A 367 -22.73 -14.21 9.63
N VAL A 368 -21.93 -13.28 10.15
CA VAL A 368 -20.47 -13.42 10.21
C VAL A 368 -20.11 -14.32 11.38
N CYS A 369 -19.62 -15.53 11.13
CA CYS A 369 -19.29 -16.51 12.17
C CYS A 369 -17.90 -16.28 12.78
N SER A 370 -16.90 -15.96 11.98
CA SER A 370 -15.53 -15.67 12.42
C SER A 370 -14.82 -14.79 11.41
N ILE A 371 -13.84 -14.01 11.87
CA ILE A 371 -13.03 -13.13 11.02
C ILE A 371 -11.56 -13.55 11.15
N GLN A 372 -10.84 -13.63 10.04
CA GLN A 372 -9.39 -13.73 10.05
C GLN A 372 -8.75 -12.66 9.18
N ARG A 373 -7.64 -12.10 9.66
CA ARG A 373 -6.78 -11.15 8.92
C ARG A 373 -5.41 -11.77 8.79
N ASN A 374 -4.91 -11.88 7.57
CA ASN A 374 -3.61 -12.50 7.27
C ASN A 374 -3.44 -13.87 7.95
N ARG A 375 -4.52 -14.67 7.95
CA ARG A 375 -4.64 -16.01 8.59
C ARG A 375 -4.63 -16.03 10.12
N SER A 376 -4.56 -14.87 10.77
CA SER A 376 -4.74 -14.75 12.23
C SER A 376 -6.20 -14.39 12.57
N ALA A 377 -6.78 -15.06 13.56
CA ALA A 377 -8.15 -14.81 13.99
C ALA A 377 -8.30 -13.42 14.65
N CYS A 378 -9.32 -12.66 14.28
CA CYS A 378 -9.65 -11.39 14.92
C CYS A 378 -11.16 -11.27 15.17
N ARG A 379 -11.54 -10.40 16.11
CA ARG A 379 -12.96 -10.20 16.48
C ARG A 379 -13.63 -9.01 15.81
N VAL A 380 -12.81 -8.08 15.32
CA VAL A 380 -13.25 -6.80 14.77
C VAL A 380 -12.42 -6.46 13.55
N LEU A 381 -13.12 -6.12 12.48
CA LEU A 381 -12.58 -5.59 11.23
C LEU A 381 -12.99 -4.14 11.08
N ARG A 382 -12.06 -3.28 10.68
CA ARG A 382 -12.28 -1.84 10.48
C ARG A 382 -12.18 -1.48 9.00
N ALA A 383 -12.86 -0.41 8.59
CA ALA A 383 -12.77 0.13 7.23
C ALA A 383 -11.31 0.22 6.72
N GLY A 384 -11.10 -0.09 5.44
CA GLY A 384 -9.80 -0.20 4.80
C GLY A 384 -9.07 -1.54 5.00
N GLN A 385 -9.53 -2.42 5.90
CA GLN A 385 -8.85 -3.69 6.16
C GLN A 385 -9.37 -4.82 5.27
N ALA A 386 -8.45 -5.62 4.72
CA ALA A 386 -8.75 -6.88 4.07
C ALA A 386 -8.84 -8.02 5.10
N ALA A 387 -9.78 -8.94 4.88
CA ALA A 387 -10.01 -10.07 5.77
C ALA A 387 -10.77 -11.20 5.07
N THR A 388 -10.84 -12.31 5.78
CA THR A 388 -11.65 -13.47 5.46
C THR A 388 -12.76 -13.64 6.49
N LEU A 389 -14.00 -13.79 6.02
CA LEU A 389 -15.19 -13.92 6.86
C LEU A 389 -15.78 -15.31 6.64
N ALA A 390 -15.85 -16.10 7.70
CA ALA A 390 -16.60 -17.35 7.67
C ALA A 390 -18.09 -17.05 7.82
N LEU A 391 -18.90 -17.67 6.98
CA LEU A 391 -20.36 -17.51 6.92
C LEU A 391 -21.09 -18.76 7.42
N GLY A 392 -20.35 -19.75 7.93
CA GLY A 392 -20.89 -21.03 8.41
C GLY A 392 -21.54 -21.82 7.27
N ASP A 393 -22.79 -22.24 7.50
CA ASP A 393 -23.57 -23.08 6.59
C ASP A 393 -24.25 -22.30 5.44
N PHE A 394 -23.90 -21.03 5.23
CA PHE A 394 -24.45 -20.25 4.11
C PHE A 394 -24.14 -20.93 2.77
N ASP A 395 -25.15 -21.08 1.91
CA ASP A 395 -24.98 -21.76 0.63
C ASP A 395 -24.06 -20.96 -0.31
N ARG A 396 -22.89 -21.53 -0.60
CA ARG A 396 -21.91 -20.96 -1.52
C ARG A 396 -22.48 -20.72 -2.92
N ALA A 397 -23.45 -21.51 -3.38
CA ALA A 397 -24.03 -21.37 -4.71
C ALA A 397 -24.78 -20.04 -4.90
N LEU A 398 -25.22 -19.42 -3.80
CA LEU A 398 -25.89 -18.12 -3.80
C LEU A 398 -24.92 -16.94 -3.84
N LEU A 399 -23.61 -17.18 -3.71
CA LEU A 399 -22.58 -16.16 -3.70
C LEU A 399 -21.84 -16.08 -5.04
N ARG A 400 -21.54 -14.87 -5.46
CA ARG A 400 -20.62 -14.60 -6.57
C ARG A 400 -19.64 -13.49 -6.21
N LYS A 401 -18.48 -13.53 -6.85
CA LYS A 401 -17.50 -12.45 -6.78
C LYS A 401 -18.14 -11.14 -7.23
N GLY A 402 -17.84 -10.05 -6.53
CA GLY A 402 -18.39 -8.73 -6.82
C GLY A 402 -19.70 -8.42 -6.09
N MET A 403 -20.21 -9.35 -5.27
CA MET A 403 -21.25 -9.03 -4.30
C MET A 403 -20.69 -8.18 -3.17
N VAL A 404 -21.59 -7.47 -2.51
CA VAL A 404 -21.32 -6.67 -1.31
C VAL A 404 -22.11 -7.25 -0.14
N MET A 405 -21.48 -7.24 1.03
CA MET A 405 -22.11 -7.53 2.31
C MET A 405 -22.28 -6.22 3.06
N VAL A 406 -23.52 -5.81 3.33
CA VAL A 406 -23.83 -4.49 3.90
C VAL A 406 -24.69 -4.60 5.15
N SER A 407 -24.67 -3.53 5.96
CA SER A 407 -25.64 -3.38 7.04
C SER A 407 -27.07 -3.39 6.48
N PRO A 408 -28.02 -4.11 7.09
CA PRO A 408 -29.43 -4.08 6.69
C PRO A 408 -30.02 -2.66 6.69
N GLU A 409 -29.53 -1.79 7.59
CA GLU A 409 -29.97 -0.39 7.72
C GLU A 409 -29.61 0.46 6.48
N MET A 410 -28.68 0.00 5.65
CA MET A 410 -28.24 0.71 4.45
C MET A 410 -29.35 0.79 3.39
N ASN A 411 -30.32 -0.14 3.40
CA ASN A 411 -31.35 -0.27 2.36
C ASN A 411 -30.74 -0.22 0.94
N PRO A 412 -29.85 -1.18 0.60
CA PRO A 412 -29.04 -1.10 -0.61
C PRO A 412 -29.91 -1.05 -1.87
N THR A 413 -29.63 -0.07 -2.73
CA THR A 413 -30.33 0.10 -4.02
C THR A 413 -29.55 -0.55 -5.15
N ILE A 414 -30.28 -1.17 -6.08
CA ILE A 414 -29.70 -1.81 -7.26
C ILE A 414 -30.13 -1.02 -8.49
N CYS A 415 -29.19 -0.74 -9.39
CA CYS A 415 -29.48 -0.09 -10.66
C CYS A 415 -28.71 -0.76 -11.80
N SER A 416 -29.31 -0.75 -12.99
CA SER A 416 -28.67 -1.15 -14.24
C SER A 416 -28.23 0.05 -15.09
N VAL A 417 -28.68 1.26 -14.72
CA VAL A 417 -28.41 2.52 -15.41
C VAL A 417 -27.95 3.54 -14.37
N PHE A 418 -26.86 4.23 -14.67
CA PHE A 418 -26.32 5.29 -13.83
C PHE A 418 -25.74 6.41 -14.71
N GLU A 419 -25.68 7.62 -14.16
CA GLU A 419 -25.03 8.77 -14.79
C GLU A 419 -23.62 8.96 -14.19
N ALA A 420 -22.63 9.33 -15.01
CA ALA A 420 -21.27 9.57 -14.55
C ALA A 420 -20.59 10.66 -15.38
N GLU A 421 -19.74 11.46 -14.73
CA GLU A 421 -18.81 12.35 -15.44
C GLU A 421 -17.61 11.54 -15.95
N ILE A 422 -17.29 11.69 -17.23
CA ILE A 422 -16.21 10.94 -17.89
C ILE A 422 -15.08 11.88 -18.24
N VAL A 423 -13.88 11.56 -17.77
CA VAL A 423 -12.63 12.19 -18.21
C VAL A 423 -11.87 11.22 -19.10
N LEU A 424 -11.71 11.58 -20.38
CA LEU A 424 -10.99 10.76 -21.35
C LEU A 424 -9.49 11.04 -21.26
N LEU A 425 -8.72 10.06 -20.76
CA LEU A 425 -7.26 10.17 -20.62
C LEU A 425 -6.56 10.02 -21.98
N PHE A 426 -6.85 8.91 -22.67
CA PHE A 426 -6.35 8.63 -24.01
C PHE A 426 -7.35 7.72 -24.72
N HIS A 427 -7.92 8.19 -25.82
CA HIS A 427 -8.81 7.37 -26.63
C HIS A 427 -8.64 7.71 -28.10
N ALA A 428 -8.28 6.70 -28.90
CA ALA A 428 -8.03 6.88 -30.33
C ALA A 428 -9.32 7.02 -31.16
N THR A 429 -10.47 6.63 -30.60
CA THR A 429 -11.77 6.63 -31.29
C THR A 429 -12.75 7.62 -30.67
N THR A 430 -13.81 7.95 -31.40
CA THR A 430 -14.85 8.87 -30.90
C THR A 430 -15.77 8.14 -29.92
N PHE A 431 -15.85 8.65 -28.70
CA PHE A 431 -16.81 8.18 -27.70
C PHE A 431 -18.23 8.61 -28.10
N ARG A 432 -19.11 7.65 -28.39
CA ARG A 432 -20.44 7.89 -28.97
C ARG A 432 -21.52 7.05 -28.29
N ARG A 433 -22.79 7.43 -28.49
CA ARG A 433 -23.93 6.60 -28.10
C ARG A 433 -23.83 5.19 -28.72
N GLY A 434 -24.15 4.16 -27.93
CA GLY A 434 -24.06 2.76 -28.28
C GLY A 434 -22.65 2.17 -28.14
N PHE A 435 -21.66 2.96 -27.73
CA PHE A 435 -20.31 2.45 -27.51
C PHE A 435 -20.30 1.49 -26.31
N GLN A 436 -19.66 0.33 -26.48
CA GLN A 436 -19.52 -0.66 -25.41
C GLN A 436 -18.23 -0.40 -24.65
N VAL A 437 -18.33 -0.32 -23.33
CA VAL A 437 -17.21 -0.09 -22.42
C VAL A 437 -17.16 -1.19 -21.38
N THR A 438 -15.98 -1.44 -20.84
CA THR A 438 -15.85 -2.21 -19.60
C THR A 438 -15.77 -1.21 -18.46
N VAL A 439 -16.75 -1.25 -17.55
CA VAL A 439 -16.77 -0.46 -16.33
C VAL A 439 -16.14 -1.29 -15.22
N HIS A 440 -15.22 -0.67 -14.50
CA HIS A 440 -14.59 -1.22 -13.30
C HIS A 440 -15.10 -0.42 -12.10
N VAL A 441 -15.83 -1.05 -11.18
CA VAL A 441 -16.34 -0.45 -9.94
C VAL A 441 -15.93 -1.34 -8.78
N GLY A 442 -15.02 -0.87 -7.93
CA GLY A 442 -14.43 -1.69 -6.87
C GLY A 442 -13.86 -3.00 -7.43
N ASN A 443 -14.47 -4.12 -7.05
CA ASN A 443 -14.14 -5.48 -7.47
C ASN A 443 -15.08 -6.07 -8.53
N VAL A 444 -15.98 -5.25 -9.08
CA VAL A 444 -16.86 -5.63 -10.19
C VAL A 444 -16.26 -5.13 -11.51
N ARG A 445 -16.30 -6.01 -12.50
CA ARG A 445 -15.99 -5.69 -13.89
C ARG A 445 -17.18 -6.07 -14.75
N GLN A 446 -17.84 -5.09 -15.34
CA GLN A 446 -19.04 -5.31 -16.14
C GLN A 446 -18.94 -4.59 -17.49
N THR A 447 -19.47 -5.20 -18.55
CA THR A 447 -19.66 -4.51 -19.82
C THR A 447 -20.89 -3.61 -19.71
N ALA A 448 -20.74 -2.33 -20.01
CA ALA A 448 -21.82 -1.37 -20.09
C ALA A 448 -21.91 -0.75 -21.49
N VAL A 449 -23.06 -0.18 -21.81
CA VAL A 449 -23.31 0.52 -23.08
C VAL A 449 -23.57 1.98 -22.79
N VAL A 450 -22.93 2.87 -23.54
CA VAL A 450 -23.17 4.32 -23.45
C VAL A 450 -24.54 4.62 -24.05
N GLU A 451 -25.56 4.77 -23.21
CA GLU A 451 -26.93 5.01 -23.67
C GLU A 451 -27.14 6.46 -24.16
N LYS A 452 -26.56 7.43 -23.45
CA LYS A 452 -26.70 8.85 -23.73
C LYS A 452 -25.42 9.60 -23.33
N ILE A 453 -25.07 10.63 -24.11
CA ILE A 453 -23.98 11.55 -23.79
C ILE A 453 -24.60 12.92 -23.63
N HIS A 454 -24.44 13.49 -22.43
CA HIS A 454 -24.85 14.86 -22.14
C HIS A 454 -23.66 15.78 -22.48
N ALA A 455 -23.90 16.84 -23.26
CA ALA A 455 -22.89 17.89 -23.42
C ALA A 455 -22.72 18.61 -22.08
N LYS A 456 -21.48 18.94 -21.68
CA LYS A 456 -21.25 19.83 -20.54
C LYS A 456 -21.98 21.14 -20.81
N SER A 457 -22.95 21.48 -19.95
CA SER A 457 -23.63 22.77 -19.92
C SER A 457 -22.69 23.89 -19.54
#